data_AF-A0A327J4N2-F1
#
_entry.id   AF-A0A327J4N2-F1
#
_cell.length_a   1.000
_cell.length_b   1.000
_cell.length_c   1.000
_cell.angle_alpha   90.00
_cell.angle_beta   90.00
_cell.angle_gamma   90.00
#
_symmetry.space_group_name_H-M   'P 1'
#
loop_
_entity.id
_entity.type
_entity.pdbx_description
1 polymer ?
#
loop_
_entity_poly.entity_id
_entity_poly.type
_entity_poly.pdbx_seq_one_letter_code
_entity_poly.pdbx_strand_id
1 'polypeptide(L)'
;MKNDAYKYTCIFGGGAIRGVAYVGALKALDELGVEIQTLAGSSVGSIIASLLAVGYTTDEIYEIIIGVNFDLFRDIHFGFGKTFALSKGEVFLEWLREVIEKKFYGENYKKGENPSVKFKDLDKDLVIITTDLTNFKCKEFSKQETPDFEVATAVRISSSMPGLMSPIRYEDLELVDGDLQKSWPLWKLSENLYPKNERVLEFRLEGDYDRNGKNAIDFINTVYSCVTSIATKSVVEEYGHKDSFDYVTINTGDIVIVDFNLSKNKREELIYAGYKQTLEYFKQELPIKKEKLSTDYKNIYLLIKNLTHELGVGNIQKAKNFLGEIYMELCEVKDNIDKKYYKKLQSAKFRFMNELKPSLILKRYNKDSVKSVREDFKQIEDAIKNRIDELEKLSDELKKAT
;
A
#
# COMPACT_ATOMS: atom_id res chain seq x y z
N MET A 1 13.24 21.68 -6.55
CA MET A 1 12.31 20.71 -7.18
C MET A 1 11.90 19.74 -6.10
N LYS A 2 10.61 19.64 -5.75
CA LYS A 2 10.12 18.58 -4.85
C LYS A 2 10.39 17.24 -5.55
N ASN A 3 11.01 16.29 -4.85
CA ASN A 3 11.47 15.03 -5.43
C ASN A 3 10.27 14.09 -5.53
N ASP A 4 9.64 13.96 -6.71
CA ASP A 4 8.48 13.09 -6.93
C ASP A 4 8.78 11.60 -6.63
N ALA A 5 10.06 11.22 -6.50
CA ALA A 5 10.53 9.88 -6.16
C ALA A 5 10.06 9.37 -4.77
N TYR A 6 9.63 10.25 -3.88
CA TYR A 6 9.21 9.91 -2.51
C TYR A 6 7.71 10.07 -2.26
N LYS A 7 6.90 10.16 -3.31
CA LYS A 7 5.43 10.17 -3.17
C LYS A 7 4.87 8.76 -3.07
N TYR A 8 4.14 8.49 -2.00
CA TYR A 8 3.58 7.17 -1.74
C TYR A 8 2.10 7.18 -1.36
N THR A 9 1.37 6.18 -1.85
CA THR A 9 0.20 5.61 -1.19
C THR A 9 0.71 4.66 -0.12
N CYS A 10 0.50 5.00 1.16
CA CYS A 10 0.93 4.18 2.28
C CYS A 10 -0.23 3.33 2.80
N ILE A 11 -0.05 2.02 2.82
CA ILE A 11 -1.05 1.05 3.27
C ILE A 11 -0.54 0.34 4.52
N PHE A 12 -1.27 0.45 5.62
CA PHE A 12 -0.93 -0.17 6.90
C PHE A 12 -1.82 -1.38 7.16
N GLY A 13 -1.23 -2.57 7.18
CA GLY A 13 -1.93 -3.82 7.49
C GLY A 13 -2.40 -3.94 8.94
N GLY A 14 -3.17 -4.99 9.23
CA GLY A 14 -3.55 -5.31 10.60
C GLY A 14 -2.45 -6.06 11.36
N GLY A 15 -2.73 -6.34 12.63
CA GLY A 15 -1.74 -6.90 13.57
C GLY A 15 -2.04 -6.65 15.05
N ALA A 16 -3.21 -6.09 15.37
CA ALA A 16 -3.63 -5.76 16.73
C ALA A 16 -2.55 -4.96 17.49
N ILE A 17 -2.13 -5.39 18.68
CA ILE A 17 -1.15 -4.64 19.49
C ILE A 17 0.22 -4.46 18.82
N ARG A 18 0.56 -5.30 17.82
CA ARG A 18 1.80 -5.16 17.05
C ARG A 18 1.87 -3.84 16.27
N GLY A 19 0.72 -3.21 16.00
CA GLY A 19 0.66 -1.92 15.30
C GLY A 19 1.33 -0.76 16.03
N VAL A 20 1.70 -0.92 17.30
CA VAL A 20 2.60 0.00 18.02
C VAL A 20 3.90 0.23 17.22
N ALA A 21 4.40 -0.77 16.51
CA ALA A 21 5.61 -0.65 15.69
C ALA A 21 5.46 0.35 14.53
N TYR A 22 4.24 0.66 14.07
CA TYR A 22 4.03 1.63 13.00
C TYR A 22 4.47 3.04 13.37
N VAL A 23 4.45 3.42 14.65
CA VAL A 23 4.96 4.72 15.08
C VAL A 23 6.45 4.88 14.72
N GLY A 24 7.23 3.81 14.88
CA GLY A 24 8.64 3.81 14.48
C GLY A 24 8.82 3.83 12.96
N ALA A 25 7.97 3.11 12.24
CA ALA A 25 7.96 3.14 10.78
C ALA A 25 7.67 4.56 10.25
N LEU A 26 6.69 5.25 10.81
CA LEU A 26 6.37 6.64 10.48
C LEU A 26 7.55 7.57 10.75
N LYS A 27 8.24 7.41 11.88
CA LYS A 27 9.45 8.18 12.18
C LYS A 27 10.53 7.98 11.12
N ALA A 28 10.74 6.74 10.67
CA ALA A 28 11.69 6.46 9.59
C ALA A 28 11.25 7.11 8.27
N LEU A 29 9.94 7.08 7.95
CA LEU A 29 9.40 7.75 6.76
C LEU A 29 9.60 9.28 6.80
N ASP A 30 9.40 9.91 7.95
CA ASP A 30 9.63 11.34 8.14
C ASP A 30 11.10 11.71 7.92
N GLU A 31 12.03 10.94 8.50
CA GLU A 31 13.48 11.15 8.33
C GLU A 31 13.95 10.92 6.88
N LEU A 32 13.31 9.99 6.17
CA LEU A 32 13.56 9.73 4.76
C LEU A 32 12.91 10.78 3.83
N GLY A 33 12.06 11.68 4.37
CA GLY A 33 11.35 12.68 3.57
C GLY A 33 10.27 12.09 2.67
N VAL A 34 9.63 11.00 3.09
CA VAL A 34 8.55 10.35 2.35
C VAL A 34 7.28 11.21 2.40
N GLU A 35 6.75 11.55 1.22
CA GLU A 35 5.53 12.35 1.08
C GLU A 35 4.31 11.44 0.85
N ILE A 36 3.51 11.23 1.91
CA ILE A 36 2.32 10.38 1.84
C ILE A 36 1.18 11.13 1.13
N GLN A 37 0.71 10.60 -0.01
CA GLN A 37 -0.40 11.16 -0.80
C GLN A 37 -1.75 10.57 -0.36
N THR A 38 -1.81 9.24 -0.34
CA THR A 38 -3.01 8.46 -0.01
C THR A 38 -2.68 7.55 1.17
N LEU A 39 -3.65 7.41 2.07
CA LEU A 39 -3.54 6.58 3.26
C LEU A 39 -4.55 5.44 3.16
N ALA A 40 -4.12 4.25 3.58
CA ALA A 40 -5.02 3.13 3.71
C ALA A 40 -4.68 2.27 4.91
N GLY A 41 -5.67 1.56 5.44
CA GLY A 41 -5.36 0.53 6.40
C GLY A 41 -6.51 -0.38 6.78
N SER A 42 -6.13 -1.47 7.45
CA SER A 42 -7.02 -2.46 8.05
C SER A 42 -6.70 -2.62 9.54
N SER A 43 -7.72 -2.79 10.40
CA SER A 43 -7.53 -2.99 11.84
C SER A 43 -6.70 -1.87 12.47
N VAL A 44 -5.67 -2.18 13.26
CA VAL A 44 -4.73 -1.19 13.81
C VAL A 44 -4.11 -0.27 12.75
N GLY A 45 -3.88 -0.75 11.52
CA GLY A 45 -3.40 0.10 10.43
C GLY A 45 -4.43 1.14 9.98
N SER A 46 -5.72 0.84 10.09
CA SER A 46 -6.81 1.78 9.83
C SER A 46 -6.83 2.94 10.84
N ILE A 47 -6.45 2.66 12.10
CA ILE A 47 -6.27 3.66 13.15
C ILE A 47 -5.14 4.62 12.74
N ILE A 48 -3.95 4.08 12.46
CA ILE A 48 -2.78 4.90 12.04
C ILE A 48 -3.10 5.74 10.80
N ALA A 49 -3.68 5.12 9.77
CA ALA A 49 -4.06 5.80 8.53
C ALA A 49 -5.06 6.94 8.79
N SER A 50 -6.08 6.72 9.63
CA SER A 50 -7.07 7.75 9.96
C SER A 50 -6.48 8.93 10.74
N LEU A 51 -5.56 8.67 11.69
CA LEU A 51 -4.91 9.72 12.47
C LEU A 51 -4.04 10.60 11.57
N LEU A 52 -3.26 10.00 10.67
CA LEU A 52 -2.47 10.75 9.68
C LEU A 52 -3.39 11.55 8.73
N ALA A 53 -4.52 10.98 8.32
CA ALA A 53 -5.43 11.64 7.38
C ALA A 53 -6.12 12.88 7.97
N VAL A 54 -6.36 12.89 9.29
CA VAL A 54 -6.90 14.06 10.01
C VAL A 54 -5.80 15.05 10.43
N GLY A 55 -4.54 14.76 10.09
CA GLY A 55 -3.41 15.68 10.22
C GLY A 55 -2.54 15.49 11.47
N TYR A 56 -2.66 14.37 12.19
CA TYR A 56 -1.74 14.08 13.29
C TYR A 56 -0.30 13.89 12.80
N THR A 57 0.66 14.40 13.55
CA THR A 57 2.10 14.14 13.33
C THR A 57 2.53 12.82 13.95
N THR A 58 3.68 12.29 13.54
CA THR A 58 4.26 11.08 14.12
C THR A 58 4.47 11.19 15.64
N ASP A 59 4.93 12.35 16.13
CA ASP A 59 5.12 12.60 17.56
C ASP A 59 3.79 12.62 18.33
N GLU A 60 2.74 13.22 17.76
CA GLU A 60 1.41 13.19 18.39
C GLU A 60 0.82 11.77 18.42
N ILE A 61 1.02 10.98 17.35
CA ILE A 61 0.61 9.57 17.31
C ILE A 61 1.40 8.76 18.34
N TYR A 62 2.69 9.04 18.52
CA TYR A 62 3.50 8.43 19.58
C TYR A 62 2.88 8.65 20.96
N GLU A 63 2.54 9.90 21.30
CA GLU A 63 1.92 10.24 22.60
C GLU A 63 0.58 9.54 22.81
N ILE A 64 -0.24 9.43 21.76
CA ILE A 64 -1.51 8.68 21.81
C ILE A 64 -1.26 7.20 22.09
N ILE A 65 -0.37 6.57 21.33
CA ILE A 65 -0.11 5.12 21.40
C ILE A 65 0.61 4.72 22.70
N ILE A 66 1.48 5.58 23.23
CA ILE A 66 2.17 5.31 24.50
C ILE A 66 1.24 5.52 25.71
N GLY A 67 0.30 6.48 25.62
CA GLY A 67 -0.62 6.83 26.69
C GLY A 67 -1.90 6.00 26.75
N VAL A 68 -2.28 5.33 25.66
CA VAL A 68 -3.56 4.59 25.61
C VAL A 68 -3.51 3.30 26.44
N ASN A 69 -4.58 3.05 27.18
CA ASN A 69 -4.80 1.76 27.84
C ASN A 69 -5.62 0.85 26.92
N PHE A 70 -4.94 -0.04 26.19
CA PHE A 70 -5.58 -0.93 25.22
C PHE A 70 -6.53 -1.97 25.86
N ASP A 71 -6.44 -2.24 27.17
CA ASP A 71 -7.36 -3.15 27.87
C ASP A 71 -8.81 -2.66 27.84
N LEU A 72 -9.01 -1.35 27.66
CA LEU A 72 -10.32 -0.74 27.52
C LEU A 72 -11.07 -1.22 26.28
N PHE A 73 -10.36 -1.79 25.28
CA PHE A 73 -10.93 -2.15 23.98
C PHE A 73 -11.27 -3.64 23.86
N ARG A 74 -11.08 -4.46 24.90
CA ARG A 74 -11.35 -5.91 24.82
C ARG A 74 -12.79 -6.27 25.20
N ASP A 75 -13.61 -6.65 24.21
CA ASP A 75 -15.00 -7.15 24.36
C ASP A 75 -15.07 -8.68 24.24
N ILE A 76 -14.60 -9.43 25.25
CA ILE A 76 -14.75 -10.90 25.22
C ILE A 76 -16.24 -11.26 25.37
N HIS A 77 -16.94 -11.45 24.27
CA HIS A 77 -18.26 -12.07 24.23
C HIS A 77 -18.09 -13.58 23.98
N PHE A 78 -17.87 -14.35 25.04
CA PHE A 78 -18.08 -15.80 24.99
C PHE A 78 -19.58 -16.08 25.10
N GLY A 79 -20.35 -15.87 24.02
CA GLY A 79 -21.63 -16.54 23.71
C GLY A 79 -22.71 -16.78 24.79
N PHE A 80 -22.62 -16.21 25.98
CA PHE A 80 -23.47 -16.52 27.14
C PHE A 80 -23.96 -15.23 27.79
N GLY A 81 -25.21 -14.86 27.48
CA GLY A 81 -26.05 -14.01 28.32
C GLY A 81 -25.89 -12.49 28.13
N LYS A 82 -26.97 -11.87 27.63
CA LYS A 82 -27.22 -10.42 27.73
C LYS A 82 -27.33 -10.02 29.21
N THR A 83 -26.61 -8.99 29.66
CA THR A 83 -27.17 -7.81 30.36
C THR A 83 -26.09 -6.83 30.86
N PHE A 84 -26.31 -5.54 30.59
CA PHE A 84 -25.77 -4.35 31.29
C PHE A 84 -24.25 -4.06 31.25
N ALA A 85 -23.80 -3.39 30.19
CA ALA A 85 -22.72 -2.40 30.15
C ALA A 85 -22.71 -1.80 28.73
N LEU A 86 -22.26 -0.55 28.52
CA LEU A 86 -21.89 -0.14 27.15
C LEU A 86 -20.96 -1.23 26.57
N SER A 87 -21.21 -1.71 25.35
CA SER A 87 -20.24 -2.60 24.72
C SER A 87 -18.91 -1.84 24.67
N LYS A 88 -17.79 -2.47 25.05
CA LYS A 88 -16.49 -1.78 24.98
C LYS A 88 -16.13 -1.42 23.54
N GLY A 89 -16.79 -2.03 22.57
CA GLY A 89 -16.86 -1.57 21.19
C GLY A 89 -17.34 -0.11 21.06
N GLU A 90 -18.39 0.30 21.78
CA GLU A 90 -18.82 1.70 21.82
C GLU A 90 -17.78 2.57 22.56
N VAL A 91 -17.17 2.08 23.64
CA VAL A 91 -16.11 2.83 24.34
C VAL A 91 -14.92 3.11 23.41
N PHE A 92 -14.51 2.12 22.63
CA PHE A 92 -13.48 2.27 21.62
C PHE A 92 -13.88 3.24 20.51
N LEU A 93 -15.13 3.17 20.04
CA LEU A 93 -15.67 4.11 19.04
C LEU A 93 -15.67 5.55 19.55
N GLU A 94 -16.18 5.79 20.76
CA GLU A 94 -16.21 7.13 21.37
C GLU A 94 -14.80 7.68 21.59
N TRP A 95 -13.85 6.83 22.00
CA TRP A 95 -12.45 7.23 22.14
C TRP A 95 -11.85 7.62 20.78
N LEU A 96 -12.02 6.81 19.73
CA LEU A 96 -11.55 7.12 18.39
C LEU A 96 -12.15 8.41 17.86
N ARG A 97 -13.47 8.57 18.03
CA ARG A 97 -14.20 9.78 17.63
C ARG A 97 -13.63 11.01 18.33
N GLU A 98 -13.46 10.95 19.64
CA GLU A 98 -12.91 12.07 20.40
C GLU A 98 -11.47 12.42 19.97
N VAL A 99 -10.62 11.42 19.69
CA VAL A 99 -9.25 11.66 19.18
C VAL A 99 -9.30 12.34 17.81
N ILE A 100 -10.08 11.81 16.87
CA ILE A 100 -10.21 12.35 15.51
C ILE A 100 -10.77 13.79 15.55
N GLU A 101 -11.86 14.01 16.27
CA GLU A 101 -12.55 15.30 16.34
C GLU A 101 -11.72 16.37 17.03
N LYS A 102 -10.94 16.02 18.08
CA LYS A 102 -10.01 16.97 18.73
C LYS A 102 -9.00 17.52 17.76
N LYS A 103 -8.44 16.68 16.89
CA LYS A 103 -7.47 17.14 15.89
C LYS A 103 -8.14 17.94 14.78
N PHE A 104 -9.26 17.42 14.27
CA PHE A 104 -9.95 18.02 13.14
C PHE A 104 -10.54 19.40 13.46
N TYR A 105 -11.19 19.56 14.62
CA TYR A 105 -11.80 20.83 15.03
C TYR A 105 -10.85 21.75 15.82
N GLY A 106 -9.74 21.22 16.34
CA GLY A 106 -8.77 21.97 17.13
C GLY A 106 -9.41 22.65 18.34
N GLU A 107 -9.15 23.95 18.50
CA GLU A 107 -9.70 24.76 19.60
C GLU A 107 -11.24 24.85 19.61
N ASN A 108 -11.88 24.56 18.48
CA ASN A 108 -13.35 24.58 18.36
C ASN A 108 -14.01 23.25 18.75
N TYR A 109 -13.23 22.25 19.17
CA TYR A 109 -13.77 20.96 19.60
C TYR A 109 -14.54 21.08 20.92
N LYS A 110 -15.77 20.57 20.91
CA LYS A 110 -16.69 20.43 22.03
C LYS A 110 -17.37 19.09 21.94
N LYS A 111 -17.07 18.25 22.93
CA LYS A 111 -17.55 16.86 23.00
C LYS A 111 -19.08 16.80 22.89
N GLY A 112 -19.57 16.08 21.88
CA GLY A 112 -21.00 15.87 21.63
C GLY A 112 -21.73 17.03 20.96
N GLU A 113 -21.06 18.15 20.66
CA GLU A 113 -21.65 19.30 19.93
C GLU A 113 -21.21 19.35 18.46
N ASN A 114 -19.95 19.03 18.18
CA ASN A 114 -19.47 19.01 16.79
C ASN A 114 -20.08 17.82 16.02
N PRO A 115 -20.32 17.97 14.70
CA PRO A 115 -20.71 16.85 13.86
C PRO A 115 -19.57 15.83 13.74
N SER A 116 -19.90 14.57 13.46
CA SER A 116 -18.89 13.57 13.19
C SER A 116 -18.07 13.89 11.95
N VAL A 117 -16.77 13.59 11.99
CA VAL A 117 -15.86 13.77 10.84
C VAL A 117 -16.11 12.66 9.82
N LYS A 118 -16.38 13.05 8.57
CA LYS A 118 -16.70 12.15 7.47
C LYS A 118 -15.56 12.07 6.46
N PHE A 119 -15.56 11.04 5.61
CA PHE A 119 -14.54 10.86 4.58
C PHE A 119 -14.43 12.05 3.62
N LYS A 120 -15.54 12.71 3.29
CA LYS A 120 -15.54 13.88 2.42
C LYS A 120 -14.82 15.10 3.02
N ASP A 121 -14.76 15.16 4.34
CA ASP A 121 -14.20 16.30 5.10
C ASP A 121 -12.67 16.25 5.16
N LEU A 122 -12.06 15.10 4.85
CA LEU A 122 -10.61 14.90 4.88
C LEU A 122 -9.93 15.51 3.64
N ASP A 123 -8.79 16.19 3.88
CA ASP A 123 -7.91 16.70 2.83
C ASP A 123 -7.11 15.58 2.15
N LYS A 124 -6.67 14.59 2.93
CA LYS A 124 -5.96 13.39 2.44
C LYS A 124 -6.96 12.34 1.99
N ASP A 125 -6.65 11.64 0.91
CA ASP A 125 -7.40 10.45 0.52
C ASP A 125 -7.15 9.34 1.55
N LEU A 126 -8.24 8.80 2.11
CA LEU A 126 -8.23 7.73 3.11
C LEU A 126 -9.11 6.57 2.64
N VAL A 127 -8.57 5.35 2.66
CA VAL A 127 -9.29 4.12 2.38
C VAL A 127 -9.21 3.17 3.58
N ILE A 128 -10.35 2.84 4.16
CA ILE A 128 -10.45 1.91 5.28
C ILE A 128 -10.98 0.57 4.76
N ILE A 129 -10.22 -0.49 4.98
CA ILE A 129 -10.53 -1.85 4.50
C ILE A 129 -11.30 -2.62 5.59
N THR A 130 -12.41 -3.24 5.22
CA THR A 130 -13.21 -4.11 6.11
C THR A 130 -13.58 -5.41 5.40
N THR A 131 -14.08 -6.40 6.14
CA THR A 131 -14.51 -7.68 5.58
C THR A 131 -16.00 -7.87 5.77
N ASP A 132 -16.71 -8.17 4.70
CA ASP A 132 -18.11 -8.57 4.74
C ASP A 132 -18.23 -10.09 4.90
N LEU A 133 -18.82 -10.54 6.01
CA LEU A 133 -19.04 -11.95 6.31
C LEU A 133 -20.13 -12.61 5.47
N THR A 134 -20.99 -11.84 4.82
CA THR A 134 -22.10 -12.39 4.03
C THR A 134 -21.64 -12.93 2.67
N ASN A 135 -20.53 -12.40 2.14
CA ASN A 135 -19.99 -12.78 0.83
C ASN A 135 -18.45 -12.93 0.79
N PHE A 136 -17.77 -12.71 1.92
CA PHE A 136 -16.32 -12.82 2.12
C PHE A 136 -15.47 -11.81 1.32
N LYS A 137 -16.07 -10.71 0.84
CA LYS A 137 -15.37 -9.67 0.08
C LYS A 137 -14.97 -8.49 0.95
N CYS A 138 -14.04 -7.69 0.42
CA CYS A 138 -13.72 -6.39 0.98
C CYS A 138 -14.90 -5.42 0.80
N LYS A 139 -15.28 -4.73 1.87
CA LYS A 139 -16.05 -3.48 1.81
C LYS A 139 -15.12 -2.34 2.19
N GLU A 140 -14.83 -1.45 1.23
CA GLU A 140 -14.08 -0.23 1.52
C GLU A 140 -14.99 0.89 2.02
N PHE A 141 -14.41 1.75 2.86
CA PHE A 141 -14.92 3.07 3.17
C PHE A 141 -13.89 4.11 2.73
N SER A 142 -14.33 5.06 1.91
CA SER A 142 -13.46 6.05 1.27
C SER A 142 -14.27 7.28 0.89
N LYS A 143 -13.57 8.35 0.47
CA LYS A 143 -14.21 9.54 -0.10
C LYS A 143 -14.96 9.24 -1.39
N GLN A 144 -14.50 8.25 -2.14
CA GLN A 144 -15.03 7.84 -3.43
C GLN A 144 -16.28 6.95 -3.29
N GLU A 145 -16.29 6.04 -2.32
CA GLU A 145 -17.38 5.08 -2.14
C GLU A 145 -18.41 5.50 -1.07
N THR A 146 -17.96 6.13 0.01
CA THR A 146 -18.79 6.45 1.18
C THR A 146 -18.49 7.84 1.75
N PRO A 147 -18.63 8.92 0.95
CA PRO A 147 -18.20 10.28 1.33
C PRO A 147 -18.85 10.80 2.62
N ASP A 148 -20.09 10.43 2.87
CA ASP A 148 -20.87 10.90 4.02
C ASP A 148 -20.75 10.01 5.27
N PHE A 149 -19.98 8.92 5.20
CA PHE A 149 -19.82 7.97 6.30
C PHE A 149 -18.79 8.48 7.31
N GLU A 150 -19.03 8.19 8.60
CA GLU A 150 -18.14 8.62 9.67
C GLU A 150 -16.83 7.81 9.69
N VAL A 151 -15.70 8.52 9.77
CA VAL A 151 -14.36 7.91 9.78
C VAL A 151 -14.16 7.04 11.02
N ALA A 152 -14.51 7.52 12.21
CA ALA A 152 -14.36 6.77 13.47
C ALA A 152 -15.14 5.45 13.44
N THR A 153 -16.36 5.46 12.91
CA THR A 153 -17.17 4.25 12.74
C THR A 153 -16.54 3.27 11.74
N ALA A 154 -16.01 3.74 10.61
CA ALA A 154 -15.32 2.86 9.66
C ALA A 154 -14.08 2.19 10.29
N VAL A 155 -13.26 2.95 11.03
CA VAL A 155 -12.11 2.42 11.77
C VAL A 155 -12.55 1.40 12.82
N ARG A 156 -13.65 1.67 13.53
CA ARG A 156 -14.23 0.73 14.50
C ARG A 156 -14.65 -0.57 13.83
N ILE A 157 -15.32 -0.52 12.68
CA ILE A 157 -15.69 -1.70 11.88
C ILE A 157 -14.43 -2.46 11.48
N SER A 158 -13.45 -1.77 10.89
CA SER A 158 -12.17 -2.33 10.45
C SER A 158 -11.34 -2.97 11.56
N SER A 159 -11.60 -2.63 12.82
CA SER A 159 -10.92 -3.20 14.01
C SER A 159 -11.79 -4.20 14.78
N SER A 160 -12.92 -4.65 14.21
CA SER A 160 -13.84 -5.62 14.84
C SER A 160 -13.31 -7.04 14.72
N MET A 161 -12.21 -7.33 15.42
CA MET A 161 -11.53 -8.62 15.31
C MET A 161 -12.43 -9.76 15.82
N PRO A 162 -12.70 -10.80 15.01
CA PRO A 162 -13.53 -11.92 15.43
C PRO A 162 -13.02 -12.56 16.73
N GLY A 163 -13.95 -12.79 17.68
CA GLY A 163 -13.65 -13.31 19.02
C GLY A 163 -13.29 -12.24 20.06
N LEU A 164 -12.93 -11.02 19.65
CA LEU A 164 -12.70 -9.87 20.55
C LEU A 164 -13.77 -8.80 20.49
N MET A 165 -14.49 -8.70 19.37
CA MET A 165 -15.52 -7.70 19.16
C MET A 165 -16.64 -8.29 18.30
N SER A 166 -17.87 -7.85 18.55
CA SER A 166 -19.02 -8.26 17.72
C SER A 166 -18.95 -7.63 16.33
N PRO A 167 -19.40 -8.33 15.28
CA PRO A 167 -19.61 -7.74 13.96
C PRO A 167 -20.56 -6.54 14.01
N ILE A 168 -20.36 -5.60 13.08
CA ILE A 168 -21.22 -4.43 12.93
C ILE A 168 -22.07 -4.60 11.68
N ARG A 169 -23.38 -4.41 11.83
CA ARG A 169 -24.29 -4.40 10.69
C ARG A 169 -24.31 -3.03 10.04
N TYR A 170 -24.09 -3.00 8.73
CA TYR A 170 -24.19 -1.80 7.91
C TYR A 170 -25.00 -2.15 6.67
N GLU A 171 -26.18 -1.55 6.52
CA GLU A 171 -27.17 -1.96 5.52
C GLU A 171 -27.48 -3.47 5.65
N ASP A 172 -27.37 -4.23 4.56
CA ASP A 172 -27.56 -5.68 4.54
C ASP A 172 -26.26 -6.47 4.82
N LEU A 173 -25.17 -5.77 5.14
CA LEU A 173 -23.84 -6.36 5.33
C LEU A 173 -23.56 -6.66 6.81
N GLU A 174 -22.77 -7.70 7.06
CA GLU A 174 -22.23 -8.02 8.38
C GLU A 174 -20.71 -7.85 8.34
N LEU A 175 -20.24 -6.71 8.85
CA LEU A 175 -18.86 -6.27 8.68
C LEU A 175 -18.00 -6.56 9.91
N VAL A 176 -16.78 -7.02 9.64
CA VAL A 176 -15.73 -7.29 10.64
C VAL A 176 -14.38 -6.74 10.21
N ASP A 177 -13.35 -7.03 11.01
CA ASP A 177 -11.97 -6.64 10.78
C ASP A 177 -11.49 -6.90 9.34
N GLY A 178 -10.84 -5.88 8.75
CA GLY A 178 -10.30 -5.93 7.39
C GLY A 178 -9.09 -6.86 7.24
N ASP A 179 -8.43 -7.22 8.35
CA ASP A 179 -7.24 -8.06 8.36
C ASP A 179 -7.51 -9.50 7.90
N LEU A 180 -8.78 -9.92 7.83
CA LEU A 180 -9.17 -11.17 7.16
C LEU A 180 -8.89 -11.13 5.64
N GLN A 181 -8.76 -9.94 5.03
CA GLN A 181 -8.44 -9.78 3.61
C GLN A 181 -6.92 -9.77 3.33
N LYS A 182 -6.06 -9.82 4.36
CA LYS A 182 -4.60 -9.67 4.22
C LYS A 182 -3.90 -10.77 3.41
N SER A 183 -4.61 -11.85 3.08
CA SER A 183 -4.15 -12.89 2.16
C SER A 183 -3.84 -12.34 0.76
N TRP A 184 -4.34 -11.14 0.44
CA TRP A 184 -4.03 -10.43 -0.80
C TRP A 184 -3.22 -9.16 -0.53
N PRO A 185 -2.44 -8.69 -1.52
CA PRO A 185 -2.02 -7.30 -1.62
C PRO A 185 -3.17 -6.33 -1.31
N LEU A 186 -3.04 -5.46 -0.31
CA LEU A 186 -4.17 -4.62 0.10
C LEU A 186 -4.56 -3.62 -1.00
N TRP A 187 -3.63 -3.19 -1.85
CA TRP A 187 -3.96 -2.36 -3.01
C TRP A 187 -4.86 -3.05 -4.03
N LYS A 188 -4.92 -4.39 -4.07
CA LYS A 188 -5.81 -5.11 -4.99
C LYS A 188 -7.27 -5.06 -4.54
N LEU A 189 -7.53 -4.70 -3.29
CA LEU A 189 -8.87 -4.68 -2.72
C LEU A 189 -9.67 -3.41 -3.08
N SER A 190 -8.99 -2.39 -3.62
CA SER A 190 -9.57 -1.09 -3.94
C SER A 190 -8.91 -0.49 -5.17
N GLU A 191 -9.70 -0.06 -6.16
CA GLU A 191 -9.15 0.69 -7.30
C GLU A 191 -8.57 2.05 -6.88
N ASN A 192 -9.02 2.59 -5.73
CA ASN A 192 -8.55 3.85 -5.17
C ASN A 192 -7.13 3.73 -4.59
N LEU A 193 -6.62 2.51 -4.42
CA LEU A 193 -5.25 2.23 -3.95
C LEU A 193 -4.27 1.91 -5.08
N TYR A 194 -4.74 1.81 -6.32
CA TYR A 194 -3.85 1.59 -7.45
C TYR A 194 -3.04 2.87 -7.73
N PRO A 195 -1.71 2.76 -7.92
CA PRO A 195 -0.85 3.92 -8.12
C PRO A 195 -1.28 4.72 -9.35
N LYS A 196 -1.56 6.01 -9.18
CA LYS A 196 -1.87 6.92 -10.30
C LYS A 196 -0.60 7.61 -10.79
N ASN A 197 0.03 8.40 -9.92
CA ASN A 197 1.29 9.12 -10.18
C ASN A 197 2.35 8.87 -9.10
N GLU A 198 1.99 8.13 -8.06
CA GLU A 198 2.77 7.80 -6.87
C GLU A 198 3.10 6.30 -6.81
N ARG A 199 3.93 5.90 -5.87
CA ARG A 199 4.27 4.49 -5.60
C ARG A 199 3.36 3.95 -4.50
N VAL A 200 3.17 2.64 -4.40
CA VAL A 200 2.49 2.03 -3.24
C VAL A 200 3.55 1.51 -2.27
N LEU A 201 3.36 1.75 -0.97
CA LEU A 201 4.17 1.17 0.11
C LEU A 201 3.23 0.48 1.10
N GLU A 202 3.31 -0.86 1.15
CA GLU A 202 2.50 -1.64 2.08
C GLU A 202 3.31 -2.12 3.28
N PHE A 203 2.84 -1.80 4.48
CA PHE A 203 3.42 -2.25 5.74
C PHE A 203 2.70 -3.50 6.26
N ARG A 204 3.47 -4.53 6.61
CA ARG A 204 2.94 -5.77 7.21
C ARG A 204 3.60 -6.05 8.55
N LEU A 205 2.80 -6.51 9.50
CA LEU A 205 3.25 -6.87 10.85
C LEU A 205 3.30 -8.39 10.97
N GLU A 206 4.47 -8.93 11.28
CA GLU A 206 4.70 -10.35 11.48
C GLU A 206 5.16 -10.63 12.91
N GLY A 207 4.98 -11.87 13.36
CA GLY A 207 5.49 -12.32 14.66
C GLY A 207 6.12 -13.69 14.54
N ASP A 208 6.91 -14.03 15.54
CA ASP A 208 7.64 -15.28 15.61
C ASP A 208 6.77 -16.43 16.09
N TYR A 209 7.25 -17.65 15.86
CA TYR A 209 6.71 -18.84 16.49
C TYR A 209 7.05 -18.85 17.98
N ASP A 210 6.03 -18.88 18.83
CA ASP A 210 6.21 -19.06 20.26
C ASP A 210 6.59 -20.52 20.57
N ARG A 211 7.86 -20.75 20.93
CA ARG A 211 8.39 -22.07 21.31
C ARG A 211 7.92 -22.54 22.68
N ASN A 212 7.31 -21.67 23.48
CA ASN A 212 6.92 -21.92 24.86
C ASN A 212 5.40 -22.03 25.05
N GLY A 213 4.61 -21.97 23.98
CA GLY A 213 3.15 -21.93 24.04
C GLY A 213 2.55 -23.14 24.75
N LYS A 214 1.98 -22.93 25.94
CA LYS A 214 1.38 -23.98 26.78
C LYS A 214 -0.14 -23.84 26.90
N ASN A 215 -0.72 -22.74 26.43
CA ASN A 215 -2.14 -22.43 26.58
C ASN A 215 -2.83 -22.17 25.22
N ALA A 216 -4.17 -22.09 25.23
CA ALA A 216 -4.97 -21.93 24.01
C ALA A 216 -4.76 -20.58 23.29
N ILE A 217 -4.42 -19.51 24.03
CA ILE A 217 -4.15 -18.19 23.46
C ILE A 217 -2.84 -18.21 22.67
N ASP A 218 -1.79 -18.82 23.22
CA ASP A 218 -0.49 -18.97 22.56
C ASP A 218 -0.64 -19.77 21.25
N PHE A 219 -1.47 -20.83 21.28
CA PHE A 219 -1.77 -21.62 20.09
C PHE A 219 -2.51 -20.81 19.03
N ILE A 220 -3.55 -20.05 19.39
CA ILE A 220 -4.29 -19.18 18.46
C ILE A 220 -3.35 -18.12 17.86
N ASN A 221 -2.50 -17.51 18.68
CA ASN A 221 -1.49 -16.55 18.23
C ASN A 221 -0.51 -17.18 17.23
N THR A 222 -0.09 -18.42 17.49
CA THR A 222 0.79 -19.18 16.58
C THR A 222 0.11 -19.47 15.25
N VAL A 223 -1.15 -19.91 15.26
CA VAL A 223 -1.94 -20.14 14.04
C VAL A 223 -2.10 -18.84 13.26
N TYR A 224 -2.41 -17.73 13.95
CA TYR A 224 -2.50 -16.42 13.34
C TYR A 224 -1.16 -16.01 12.67
N SER A 225 -0.04 -16.08 13.39
CA SER A 225 1.30 -15.76 12.85
C SER A 225 1.69 -16.66 11.68
N CYS A 226 1.27 -17.94 11.69
CA CYS A 226 1.51 -18.85 10.56
C CYS A 226 0.76 -18.39 9.30
N VAL A 227 -0.53 -18.10 9.42
CA VAL A 227 -1.36 -17.65 8.29
C VAL A 227 -0.88 -16.28 7.77
N THR A 228 -0.50 -15.35 8.66
CA THR A 228 0.05 -14.05 8.26
C THR A 228 1.35 -14.22 7.50
N SER A 229 2.27 -15.05 8.01
CA SER A 229 3.59 -15.25 7.41
C SER A 229 3.50 -15.84 5.99
N ILE A 230 2.60 -16.80 5.78
CA ILE A 230 2.34 -17.38 4.45
C ILE A 230 1.79 -16.32 3.48
N ALA A 231 0.80 -15.54 3.92
CA ALA A 231 0.23 -14.45 3.12
C ALA A 231 1.30 -13.41 2.76
N THR A 232 2.10 -12.98 3.74
CA THR A 232 3.14 -11.97 3.58
C THR A 232 4.25 -12.43 2.64
N LYS A 233 4.70 -13.68 2.71
CA LYS A 233 5.65 -14.22 1.71
C LYS A 233 5.12 -14.10 0.29
N SER A 234 3.87 -14.49 0.08
CA SER A 234 3.23 -14.42 -1.25
C SER A 234 3.12 -12.98 -1.77
N VAL A 235 2.82 -12.03 -0.89
CA VAL A 235 2.75 -10.59 -1.24
C VAL A 235 4.13 -10.00 -1.50
N VAL A 236 5.13 -10.36 -0.69
CA VAL A 236 6.52 -9.95 -0.89
C VAL A 236 7.05 -10.42 -2.24
N GLU A 237 6.76 -11.66 -2.64
CA GLU A 237 7.13 -12.18 -3.96
C GLU A 237 6.44 -11.40 -5.11
N GLU A 238 5.15 -11.07 -4.95
CA GLU A 238 4.40 -10.26 -5.92
C GLU A 238 4.98 -8.83 -6.06
N TYR A 239 5.43 -8.20 -4.97
CA TYR A 239 5.89 -6.80 -4.97
C TYR A 239 7.37 -6.68 -5.24
N GLY A 240 8.17 -7.69 -4.88
CA GLY A 240 9.63 -7.67 -4.89
C GLY A 240 10.20 -7.35 -6.27
N HIS A 241 9.44 -7.60 -7.34
CA HIS A 241 9.85 -7.33 -8.71
C HIS A 241 9.10 -6.18 -9.37
N LYS A 242 8.00 -5.68 -8.78
CA LYS A 242 7.16 -4.65 -9.39
C LYS A 242 7.71 -3.24 -9.20
N ASP A 243 7.69 -2.46 -10.28
CA ASP A 243 8.18 -1.08 -10.29
C ASP A 243 7.38 -0.17 -9.37
N SER A 244 6.04 -0.16 -9.42
CA SER A 244 5.23 0.84 -8.70
C SER A 244 4.80 0.43 -7.29
N PHE A 245 5.28 -0.71 -6.77
CA PHE A 245 4.82 -1.30 -5.51
C PHE A 245 6.00 -1.72 -4.64
N ASP A 246 6.10 -1.22 -3.42
CA ASP A 246 7.11 -1.55 -2.41
C ASP A 246 6.43 -2.03 -1.12
N TYR A 247 7.19 -2.62 -0.21
CA TYR A 247 6.66 -3.19 1.02
C TYR A 247 7.66 -3.00 2.16
N VAL A 248 7.18 -3.01 3.40
CA VAL A 248 8.02 -3.17 4.59
C VAL A 248 7.37 -4.21 5.49
N THR A 249 8.11 -5.26 5.80
CA THR A 249 7.70 -6.27 6.77
C THR A 249 8.38 -5.97 8.09
N ILE A 250 7.60 -5.80 9.15
CA ILE A 250 8.09 -5.54 10.49
C ILE A 250 7.88 -6.80 11.32
N ASN A 251 8.95 -7.49 11.66
CA ASN A 251 8.90 -8.56 12.65
C ASN A 251 8.81 -7.93 14.06
N THR A 252 7.78 -8.33 14.79
CA THR A 252 7.47 -7.86 16.15
C THR A 252 7.86 -8.87 17.24
N GLY A 253 8.59 -9.93 16.87
CA GLY A 253 9.08 -10.93 17.79
C GLY A 253 7.97 -11.80 18.37
N ASP A 254 8.06 -12.10 19.65
CA ASP A 254 7.18 -12.99 20.41
C ASP A 254 5.89 -12.33 20.91
N ILE A 255 5.57 -11.12 20.43
CA ILE A 255 4.39 -10.38 20.87
C ILE A 255 3.10 -11.11 20.50
N VAL A 256 2.33 -11.45 21.54
CA VAL A 256 1.00 -12.02 21.42
C VAL A 256 0.02 -10.92 20.99
N ILE A 257 -0.70 -11.14 19.89
CA ILE A 257 -1.56 -10.12 19.27
C ILE A 257 -2.66 -9.57 20.17
N VAL A 258 -3.11 -10.37 21.15
CA VAL A 258 -4.16 -9.99 22.10
C VAL A 258 -3.61 -9.56 23.46
N ASP A 259 -2.30 -9.46 23.65
CA ASP A 259 -1.72 -8.94 24.89
C ASP A 259 -1.73 -7.40 24.89
N PHE A 260 -2.85 -6.82 25.32
CA PHE A 260 -3.07 -5.39 25.34
C PHE A 260 -2.40 -4.67 26.53
N ASN A 261 -1.82 -5.42 27.47
CA ASN A 261 -1.18 -4.87 28.67
C ASN A 261 0.35 -4.79 28.54
N LEU A 262 0.84 -4.49 27.33
CA LEU A 262 2.26 -4.27 27.09
C LEU A 262 2.76 -3.07 27.93
N SER A 263 3.84 -3.31 28.67
CA SER A 263 4.54 -2.26 29.42
C SER A 263 5.04 -1.17 28.48
N LYS A 264 5.22 0.05 29.03
CA LYS A 264 5.76 1.18 28.27
C LYS A 264 7.08 0.82 27.58
N ASN A 265 8.00 0.17 28.29
CA ASN A 265 9.29 -0.27 27.74
C ASN A 265 9.10 -1.23 26.56
N LYS A 266 8.16 -2.18 26.64
CA LYS A 266 7.92 -3.12 25.54
C LYS A 266 7.30 -2.45 24.32
N ARG A 267 6.46 -1.45 24.53
CA ARG A 267 5.95 -0.59 23.45
C ARG A 267 7.09 0.19 22.79
N GLU A 268 8.00 0.77 23.57
CA GLU A 268 9.19 1.47 23.03
C GLU A 268 10.12 0.53 22.25
N GLU A 269 10.33 -0.71 22.70
CA GLU A 269 11.07 -1.73 21.95
C GLU A 269 10.41 -2.01 20.58
N LEU A 270 9.08 -2.14 20.54
CA LEU A 270 8.33 -2.35 19.29
C LEU A 270 8.43 -1.16 18.34
N ILE A 271 8.32 0.06 18.86
CA ILE A 271 8.50 1.30 18.10
C ILE A 271 9.91 1.30 17.50
N TYR A 272 10.93 1.02 18.29
CA TYR A 272 12.30 0.95 17.79
C TYR A 272 12.50 -0.14 16.72
N ALA A 273 11.86 -1.31 16.88
CA ALA A 273 11.89 -2.39 15.89
C ALA A 273 11.29 -1.95 14.54
N GLY A 274 10.15 -1.24 14.56
CA GLY A 274 9.53 -0.70 13.35
C GLY A 274 10.38 0.37 12.66
N TYR A 275 10.99 1.26 13.44
CA TYR A 275 11.93 2.27 12.93
C TYR A 275 13.15 1.63 12.24
N LYS A 276 13.82 0.71 12.94
CA LYS A 276 15.03 0.06 12.45
C LYS A 276 14.78 -0.71 11.16
N GLN A 277 13.74 -1.56 11.14
CA GLN A 277 13.43 -2.41 9.98
C GLN A 277 12.96 -1.59 8.77
N THR A 278 12.26 -0.48 8.99
CA THR A 278 11.87 0.43 7.90
C THR A 278 13.12 1.07 7.28
N LEU A 279 14.04 1.60 8.09
CA LEU A 279 15.29 2.15 7.57
C LEU A 279 16.16 1.09 6.87
N GLU A 280 16.22 -0.12 7.41
CA GLU A 280 16.96 -1.23 6.83
C GLU A 280 16.43 -1.57 5.42
N TYR A 281 15.11 -1.69 5.26
CA TYR A 281 14.50 -1.90 3.95
C TYR A 281 14.86 -0.79 2.95
N PHE A 282 14.66 0.47 3.32
CA PHE A 282 14.92 1.60 2.43
C PHE A 282 16.39 1.75 2.05
N LYS A 283 17.32 1.42 2.95
CA LYS A 283 18.76 1.60 2.74
C LYS A 283 19.43 0.39 2.09
N GLN A 284 18.90 -0.82 2.25
CA GLN A 284 19.57 -2.05 1.82
C GLN A 284 18.78 -2.80 0.74
N GLU A 285 17.48 -3.03 0.94
CA GLU A 285 16.68 -3.84 0.01
C GLU A 285 16.16 -3.04 -1.18
N LEU A 286 15.59 -1.87 -0.90
CA LEU A 286 14.95 -1.02 -1.90
C LEU A 286 15.92 -0.58 -3.03
N PRO A 287 17.19 -0.18 -2.76
CA PRO A 287 18.14 0.21 -3.81
C PRO A 287 18.46 -0.95 -4.75
N ILE A 288 18.69 -2.15 -4.22
CA ILE A 288 18.97 -3.36 -5.02
C ILE A 288 17.81 -3.63 -5.99
N LYS A 289 16.58 -3.51 -5.49
CA LYS A 289 15.38 -3.62 -6.32
C LYS A 289 15.34 -2.57 -7.43
N LYS A 290 15.66 -1.29 -7.14
CA LYS A 290 15.68 -0.22 -8.15
C LYS A 290 16.75 -0.43 -9.22
N GLU A 291 17.90 -0.99 -8.85
CA GLU A 291 18.98 -1.32 -9.80
C GLU A 291 18.58 -2.45 -10.76
N LYS A 292 17.93 -3.49 -10.24
CA LYS A 292 17.39 -4.57 -11.07
C LYS A 292 16.34 -4.02 -12.06
N LEU A 293 15.39 -3.22 -11.57
CA LEU A 293 14.39 -2.58 -12.42
C LEU A 293 15.01 -1.67 -13.49
N SER A 294 16.01 -0.87 -13.12
CA SER A 294 16.76 -0.03 -14.07
C SER A 294 17.39 -0.86 -15.18
N THR A 295 17.93 -2.03 -14.85
CA THR A 295 18.48 -2.99 -15.83
C THR A 295 17.40 -3.51 -16.77
N ASP A 296 16.25 -3.96 -16.24
CA ASP A 296 15.12 -4.42 -17.05
C ASP A 296 14.64 -3.32 -18.03
N TYR A 297 14.51 -2.09 -17.56
CA TYR A 297 14.12 -0.95 -18.41
C TYR A 297 15.19 -0.61 -19.46
N LYS A 298 16.48 -0.72 -19.15
CA LYS A 298 17.59 -0.47 -20.10
C LYS A 298 17.56 -1.45 -21.27
N ASN A 299 17.26 -2.72 -21.03
CA ASN A 299 17.14 -3.72 -22.09
C ASN A 299 16.03 -3.33 -23.08
N ILE A 300 14.83 -3.03 -22.56
CA ILE A 300 13.70 -2.57 -23.38
C ILE A 300 14.04 -1.27 -24.11
N TYR A 301 14.66 -0.31 -23.42
CA TYR A 301 15.06 0.99 -23.98
C TYR A 301 15.99 0.82 -25.19
N LEU A 302 17.00 -0.05 -25.10
CA LEU A 302 17.95 -0.26 -26.19
C LEU A 302 17.24 -0.81 -27.44
N LEU A 303 16.32 -1.77 -27.26
CA LEU A 303 15.53 -2.34 -28.34
C LEU A 303 14.61 -1.30 -29.00
N ILE A 304 13.93 -0.47 -28.21
CA ILE A 304 13.08 0.63 -28.71
C ILE A 304 13.93 1.65 -29.47
N LYS A 305 15.07 2.06 -28.92
CA LYS A 305 15.99 3.00 -29.57
C LYS A 305 16.45 2.48 -30.94
N ASN A 306 16.77 1.19 -31.04
CA ASN A 306 17.14 0.57 -32.30
C ASN A 306 15.96 0.52 -33.29
N LEU A 307 14.75 0.19 -32.82
CA LEU A 307 13.54 0.27 -33.64
C LEU A 307 13.30 1.68 -34.19
N THR A 308 13.36 2.70 -33.32
CA THR A 308 13.19 4.12 -33.68
C THR A 308 14.23 4.58 -34.70
N HIS A 309 15.47 4.08 -34.59
CA HIS A 309 16.54 4.33 -35.56
C HIS A 309 16.21 3.71 -36.93
N GLU A 310 15.86 2.42 -36.99
CA GLU A 310 15.54 1.72 -38.24
C GLU A 310 14.33 2.33 -38.96
N LEU A 311 13.30 2.77 -38.23
CA LEU A 311 12.20 3.55 -38.81
C LEU A 311 12.69 4.87 -39.42
N GLY A 312 13.65 5.54 -38.78
CA GLY A 312 14.21 6.81 -39.25
C GLY A 312 15.00 6.67 -40.55
N VAL A 313 15.72 5.57 -40.75
CA VAL A 313 16.42 5.26 -42.00
C VAL A 313 15.56 4.52 -43.03
N GLY A 314 14.29 4.23 -42.71
CA GLY A 314 13.32 3.61 -43.61
C GLY A 314 13.39 2.09 -43.73
N ASN A 315 14.11 1.41 -42.83
CA ASN A 315 14.27 -0.04 -42.82
C ASN A 315 13.17 -0.73 -42.00
N ILE A 316 11.97 -0.80 -42.56
CA ILE A 316 10.78 -1.28 -41.85
C ILE A 316 10.87 -2.76 -41.46
N GLN A 317 11.56 -3.58 -42.25
CA GLN A 317 11.73 -4.99 -41.94
C GLN A 317 12.59 -5.20 -40.69
N LYS A 318 13.69 -4.45 -40.55
CA LYS A 318 14.54 -4.54 -39.35
C LYS A 318 13.86 -3.92 -38.13
N ALA A 319 13.10 -2.84 -38.31
CA ALA A 319 12.24 -2.30 -37.25
C ALA A 319 11.20 -3.33 -36.76
N LYS A 320 10.62 -4.13 -37.67
CA LYS A 320 9.71 -5.22 -37.31
C LYS A 320 10.39 -6.33 -36.51
N ASN A 321 11.66 -6.65 -36.80
CA ASN A 321 12.43 -7.63 -36.02
C ASN A 321 12.65 -7.12 -34.58
N PHE A 322 13.08 -5.85 -34.42
CA PHE A 322 13.22 -5.25 -33.09
C PHE A 322 11.88 -5.18 -32.35
N LEU A 323 10.77 -4.94 -33.05
CA LEU A 323 9.44 -5.02 -32.43
C LEU A 323 9.17 -6.43 -31.87
N GLY A 324 9.57 -7.48 -32.58
CA GLY A 324 9.53 -8.85 -32.08
C GLY A 324 10.39 -9.05 -30.83
N GLU A 325 11.64 -8.57 -30.85
CA GLU A 325 12.57 -8.63 -29.72
C GLU A 325 12.04 -7.90 -28.48
N ILE A 326 11.42 -6.72 -28.64
CA ILE A 326 10.76 -6.01 -27.53
C ILE A 326 9.71 -6.91 -26.87
N TYR A 327 8.89 -7.60 -27.66
CA TYR A 327 7.87 -8.49 -27.09
C TYR A 327 8.44 -9.76 -26.47
N MET A 328 9.59 -10.25 -26.94
CA MET A 328 10.31 -11.34 -26.28
C MET A 328 10.84 -10.90 -24.91
N GLU A 329 11.50 -9.74 -24.84
CA GLU A 329 11.97 -9.15 -23.57
C GLU A 329 10.78 -8.91 -22.61
N LEU A 330 9.67 -8.35 -23.10
CA LEU A 330 8.48 -8.12 -22.30
C LEU A 330 7.90 -9.42 -21.72
N CYS A 331 8.05 -10.57 -22.36
CA CYS A 331 7.58 -11.84 -21.77
C CYS A 331 8.33 -12.17 -20.48
N GLU A 332 9.59 -11.77 -20.36
CA GLU A 332 10.43 -12.00 -19.20
C GLU A 332 10.19 -10.98 -18.08
N VAL A 333 9.91 -9.72 -18.44
CA VAL A 333 9.84 -8.60 -17.47
C VAL A 333 8.47 -7.92 -17.34
N LYS A 334 7.41 -8.43 -17.98
CA LYS A 334 6.05 -7.80 -17.97
C LYS A 334 5.53 -7.52 -16.56
N ASP A 335 5.88 -8.37 -15.59
CA ASP A 335 5.38 -8.28 -14.23
C ASP A 335 6.21 -7.31 -13.39
N ASN A 336 7.38 -6.90 -13.89
CA ASN A 336 8.30 -5.98 -13.23
C ASN A 336 8.02 -4.53 -13.64
N ILE A 337 7.82 -4.30 -14.94
CA ILE A 337 7.62 -2.96 -15.49
C ILE A 337 6.23 -2.38 -15.16
N ASP A 338 6.13 -1.06 -15.10
CA ASP A 338 4.84 -0.39 -14.91
C ASP A 338 3.93 -0.63 -16.12
N LYS A 339 2.69 -1.05 -15.82
CA LYS A 339 1.63 -1.36 -16.78
C LYS A 339 1.39 -0.23 -17.79
N LYS A 340 1.68 1.03 -17.44
CA LYS A 340 1.55 2.17 -18.35
C LYS A 340 2.46 2.05 -19.57
N TYR A 341 3.70 1.56 -19.42
CA TYR A 341 4.63 1.39 -20.53
C TYR A 341 4.19 0.24 -21.44
N TYR A 342 3.70 -0.86 -20.85
CA TYR A 342 3.14 -1.98 -21.60
C TYR A 342 1.94 -1.53 -22.47
N LYS A 343 1.01 -0.74 -21.92
CA LYS A 343 -0.14 -0.19 -22.67
C LYS A 343 0.28 0.72 -23.82
N LYS A 344 1.30 1.57 -23.60
CA LYS A 344 1.87 2.43 -24.66
C LYS A 344 2.48 1.59 -25.80
N LEU A 345 3.29 0.58 -25.45
CA LEU A 345 3.88 -0.34 -26.43
C LEU A 345 2.83 -1.12 -27.21
N GLN A 346 1.77 -1.57 -26.55
CA GLN A 346 0.64 -2.24 -27.21
C GLN A 346 -0.06 -1.34 -28.24
N SER A 347 -0.25 -0.07 -27.89
CA SER A 347 -0.86 0.92 -28.78
C SER A 347 0.04 1.23 -29.98
N ALA A 348 1.35 1.45 -29.75
CA ALA A 348 2.33 1.67 -30.81
C ALA A 348 2.48 0.44 -31.73
N LYS A 349 2.46 -0.78 -31.17
CA LYS A 349 2.43 -2.03 -31.97
C LYS A 349 1.21 -2.06 -32.89
N PHE A 350 0.03 -1.73 -32.37
CA PHE A 350 -1.19 -1.73 -33.18
C PHE A 350 -1.07 -0.79 -34.37
N ARG A 351 -0.56 0.43 -34.16
CA ARG A 351 -0.32 1.40 -35.24
C ARG A 351 0.74 0.91 -36.22
N PHE A 352 1.86 0.38 -35.73
CA PHE A 352 2.91 -0.21 -36.57
C PHE A 352 2.33 -1.27 -37.51
N MET A 353 1.52 -2.20 -37.01
CA MET A 353 0.99 -3.32 -37.79
C MET A 353 -0.09 -2.90 -38.79
N ASN A 354 -0.85 -1.84 -38.51
CA ASN A 354 -1.98 -1.42 -39.33
C ASN A 354 -1.65 -0.32 -40.32
N GLU A 355 -0.78 0.62 -39.96
CA GLU A 355 -0.43 1.79 -40.76
C GLU A 355 0.80 1.55 -41.65
N LEU A 356 1.74 0.68 -41.25
CA LEU A 356 2.93 0.36 -42.04
C LEU A 356 2.69 -0.83 -42.97
N LYS A 357 1.82 -0.64 -43.97
CA LYS A 357 1.60 -1.60 -45.05
C LYS A 357 2.28 -1.10 -46.34
N PRO A 358 3.08 -1.94 -47.02
CA PRO A 358 3.65 -1.55 -48.30
C PRO A 358 2.52 -1.39 -49.32
N SER A 359 2.59 -0.36 -50.16
CA SER A 359 1.62 -0.21 -51.25
C SER A 359 1.66 -1.46 -52.14
N LEU A 360 0.49 -2.00 -52.53
CA LEU A 360 0.40 -3.17 -53.40
C LEU A 360 1.12 -2.99 -54.75
N ILE A 361 1.22 -1.74 -55.22
CA ILE A 361 1.76 -1.40 -56.54
C ILE A 361 3.26 -1.07 -56.48
N LEU A 362 3.67 -0.12 -55.64
CA LEU A 362 5.05 0.37 -55.60
C LEU A 362 5.94 -0.39 -54.60
N LYS A 363 5.36 -1.31 -53.80
CA LYS A 363 6.02 -1.98 -52.67
C LYS A 363 6.75 -1.02 -51.70
N ARG A 364 6.34 0.26 -51.66
CA ARG A 364 6.91 1.31 -50.80
C ARG A 364 5.97 1.61 -49.63
N TYR A 365 6.56 2.04 -48.52
CA TYR A 365 5.83 2.49 -47.35
C TYR A 365 5.47 3.99 -47.47
N ASN A 366 4.31 4.36 -46.91
CA ASN A 366 3.92 5.76 -46.79
C ASN A 366 4.87 6.47 -45.79
N LYS A 367 5.51 7.56 -46.23
CA LYS A 367 6.49 8.29 -45.40
C LYS A 367 5.89 8.96 -44.18
N ASP A 368 4.67 9.50 -44.30
CA ASP A 368 3.97 10.15 -43.19
C ASP A 368 3.56 9.13 -42.13
N SER A 369 3.09 7.94 -42.55
CA SER A 369 2.80 6.83 -41.64
C SER A 369 4.05 6.35 -40.90
N VAL A 370 5.18 6.20 -41.61
CA VAL A 370 6.47 5.83 -40.97
C VAL A 370 6.90 6.88 -39.96
N LYS A 371 6.79 8.18 -40.31
CA LYS A 371 7.12 9.28 -39.41
C LYS A 371 6.25 9.26 -38.15
N SER A 372 4.94 9.11 -38.32
CA SER A 372 3.98 9.13 -37.20
C SER A 372 4.17 7.92 -36.26
N VAL A 373 4.35 6.71 -36.81
CA VAL A 373 4.65 5.52 -35.99
C VAL A 373 5.99 5.67 -35.26
N ARG A 374 7.00 6.26 -35.91
CA ARG A 374 8.30 6.54 -35.27
C ARG A 374 8.16 7.52 -34.11
N GLU A 375 7.32 8.54 -34.24
CA GLU A 375 7.04 9.51 -33.17
C GLU A 375 6.43 8.82 -31.94
N ASP A 376 5.54 7.84 -32.11
CA ASP A 376 5.00 7.06 -30.99
C ASP A 376 6.11 6.31 -30.24
N PHE A 377 6.96 5.57 -30.96
CA PHE A 377 8.08 4.84 -30.34
C PHE A 377 9.09 5.79 -29.70
N LYS A 378 9.30 6.99 -30.27
CA LYS A 378 10.19 7.99 -29.68
C LYS A 378 9.64 8.54 -28.36
N GLN A 379 8.34 8.77 -28.25
CA GLN A 379 7.71 9.16 -26.98
C GLN A 379 7.83 8.06 -25.91
N ILE A 380 7.77 6.79 -26.31
CA ILE A 380 7.98 5.66 -25.40
C ILE A 380 9.45 5.57 -24.97
N GLU A 381 10.38 5.72 -25.92
CA GLU A 381 11.82 5.76 -25.69
C GLU A 381 12.18 6.81 -24.63
N ASP A 382 11.70 8.04 -24.81
CA ASP A 382 11.99 9.15 -23.89
C ASP A 382 11.36 8.91 -22.51
N ALA A 383 10.15 8.35 -22.46
CA ALA A 383 9.49 8.02 -21.19
C ALA A 383 10.21 6.91 -20.40
N ILE A 384 10.69 5.88 -21.08
CA ILE A 384 11.48 4.81 -20.44
C ILE A 384 12.84 5.34 -20.01
N LYS A 385 13.48 6.20 -20.81
CA LYS A 385 14.75 6.82 -20.43
C LYS A 385 14.62 7.64 -19.15
N ASN A 386 13.59 8.49 -19.05
CA ASN A 386 13.31 9.24 -17.83
C ASN A 386 13.10 8.31 -16.62
N ARG A 387 12.42 7.17 -16.81
CA ARG A 387 12.21 6.20 -15.73
C ARG A 387 13.50 5.54 -15.27
N ILE A 388 14.41 5.20 -16.18
CA ILE A 388 15.74 4.69 -15.85
C ILE A 388 16.48 5.70 -14.97
N ASP A 389 16.48 6.97 -15.38
CA ASP A 389 17.17 8.04 -14.66
C ASP A 389 16.56 8.27 -13.26
N GLU A 390 15.23 8.19 -13.13
CA GLU A 390 14.53 8.23 -11.83
C GLU A 390 14.93 7.07 -10.90
N LEU A 391 14.99 5.84 -11.41
CA LEU A 391 15.33 4.65 -10.63
C LEU A 391 16.79 4.67 -10.15
N GLU A 392 17.71 5.08 -11.02
CA GLU A 392 19.13 5.23 -10.68
C GLU A 392 19.34 6.32 -9.63
N LYS A 393 18.71 7.48 -9.83
CA LYS A 393 18.75 8.59 -8.87
C LYS A 393 18.21 8.15 -7.50
N LEU A 394 17.08 7.45 -7.47
CA LEU A 394 16.49 6.96 -6.22
C LEU A 394 17.42 5.96 -5.51
N SER A 395 18.01 5.00 -6.26
CA SER A 395 18.98 4.06 -5.70
C SER A 395 20.18 4.78 -5.07
N ASP A 396 20.75 5.75 -5.78
CA ASP A 396 21.90 6.52 -5.30
C ASP A 396 21.58 7.37 -4.07
N GLU A 397 20.40 8.00 -4.02
CA GLU A 397 19.96 8.79 -2.86
C GLU A 397 19.79 7.91 -1.62
N LEU A 398 19.13 6.76 -1.76
CA LEU A 398 18.92 5.81 -0.66
C LEU A 398 20.23 5.24 -0.11
N LYS A 399 21.23 5.02 -0.98
CA LYS A 399 22.58 4.57 -0.59
C LYS A 399 23.43 5.66 0.07
N LYS A 400 23.16 6.94 -0.17
CA LYS A 400 23.90 8.07 0.44
C LYS A 400 23.34 8.50 1.79
N ALA A 401 22.11 8.10 2.11
CA ALA A 401 21.48 8.36 3.40
C ALA A 401 22.01 7.45 4.54
N THR A 402 23.02 6.62 4.28
CA THR A 402 23.82 5.86 5.25
C THR A 402 25.03 6.65 5.70
#